data_AF-A0A0G4H3H6-F1
#
_entry.id   AF-A0A0G4H3H6-F1
#
_cell.length_a   1.000
_cell.length_b   1.000
_cell.length_c   1.000
_cell.angle_alpha   90.00
_cell.angle_beta   90.00
_cell.angle_gamma   90.00
#
_symmetry.space_group_name_H-M   'P 1'
#
loop_
_entity.id
_entity.type
_entity.pdbx_description
1 polymer ?
#
loop_
_entity_poly.entity_id
_entity_poly.type
_entity_poly.pdbx_seq_one_letter_code
_entity_poly.pdbx_strand_id
1 'polypeptide(L)'
;MVMSVISSRSSDVDSPSINGEAVRCIFRDSRVLLLEAKDIGSLRMAARYHSLVDFPPAALRTCLTQSLHRKRLADGSRLNTVLAFGPSMSGSRVLLAAMWLVEDQSWDEVADILRLASQCGRCTLPVMLTADDVNTHTNKTLKMVGGHISFGNGATFEMFQHRNTLRAIKDEVGYEVTIDPRLHAGHPYQQHRQPHDPPASSSITYFPLDGLRPLTPALNFSSVSSFAKNAIICHFKDTHQIHTCTTESSIDKHADNGRLSTIMTQSPHMPVGGCTTTVSSCASGVRSYYRLVVLTNASHPFVAWISFILYWNVGVVIETSEPAVCGVGRAFKDRFPRTTRLARVVLGAVISAMVFDR
;
A
#
# COMPACT_ATOMS: atom_id res chain seq x y z
N MET A 1 -24.95 -18.37 34.75
CA MET A 1 -23.87 -18.06 35.71
C MET A 1 -23.20 -19.38 36.06
N VAL A 2 -22.07 -19.69 35.42
CA VAL A 2 -21.27 -20.89 35.74
C VAL A 2 -19.93 -20.36 36.25
N MET A 3 -19.65 -20.55 37.54
CA MET A 3 -18.37 -20.22 38.13
C MET A 3 -17.38 -21.33 37.79
N SER A 4 -16.40 -21.03 36.93
CA SER A 4 -15.19 -21.85 36.83
C SER A 4 -14.29 -21.52 38.01
N VAL A 5 -14.03 -22.52 38.85
CA VAL A 5 -13.03 -22.45 39.93
C VAL A 5 -11.67 -22.80 39.32
N ILE A 6 -10.75 -21.84 39.35
CA ILE A 6 -9.34 -22.10 39.03
C ILE A 6 -8.51 -21.82 40.29
N SER A 7 -7.89 -22.88 40.79
CA SER A 7 -6.89 -22.86 41.86
C SER A 7 -5.51 -22.67 41.23
N SER A 8 -4.79 -21.61 41.60
CA SER A 8 -3.32 -21.60 41.52
C SER A 8 -2.73 -20.74 42.65
N ARG A 9 -1.62 -21.21 43.22
CA ARG A 9 -0.94 -20.62 44.38
C ARG A 9 0.10 -19.60 43.93
N SER A 10 0.49 -18.73 44.86
CA SER A 10 1.41 -17.57 44.74
C SER A 10 2.84 -17.87 44.23
N SER A 11 3.15 -19.07 43.75
CA SER A 11 4.51 -19.53 43.45
C SER A 11 4.76 -19.94 42.00
N ASP A 12 3.80 -19.75 41.08
CA ASP A 12 4.02 -20.06 39.66
C ASP A 12 4.89 -18.99 38.99
N VAL A 13 6.01 -19.43 38.42
CA VAL A 13 7.09 -18.59 37.84
C VAL A 13 6.80 -18.20 36.38
N ASP A 14 5.79 -18.82 35.75
CA ASP A 14 5.44 -18.56 34.36
C ASP A 14 4.45 -17.39 34.23
N SER A 15 4.68 -16.56 33.20
CA SER A 15 3.84 -15.39 32.90
C SER A 15 2.40 -15.82 32.63
N PRO A 16 1.37 -15.20 33.23
CA PRO A 16 -0.01 -15.57 32.96
C PRO A 16 -0.37 -15.21 31.53
N SER A 17 -0.74 -16.24 30.76
CA SER A 17 -1.25 -16.12 29.41
C SER A 17 -2.78 -16.08 29.41
N ILE A 18 -3.38 -15.17 28.66
CA ILE A 18 -4.80 -15.27 28.29
C ILE A 18 -4.84 -15.85 26.88
N ASN A 19 -5.42 -17.03 26.70
CA ASN A 19 -5.42 -17.76 25.41
C ASN A 19 -4.03 -17.98 24.78
N GLY A 20 -2.97 -18.08 25.60
CA GLY A 20 -1.60 -18.30 25.11
C GLY A 20 -0.77 -17.02 24.87
N GLU A 21 -1.32 -15.82 25.06
CA GLU A 21 -0.59 -14.56 24.89
C GLU A 21 -0.31 -13.85 26.23
N ALA A 22 0.93 -13.36 26.40
CA ALA A 22 1.38 -12.66 27.60
C ALA A 22 1.12 -11.15 27.53
N VAL A 23 0.51 -10.59 28.59
CA VAL A 23 0.18 -9.17 28.68
C VAL A 23 1.45 -8.33 28.92
N ARG A 24 1.81 -7.45 27.97
CA ARG A 24 3.08 -6.71 27.97
C ARG A 24 3.05 -5.29 28.55
N CYS A 25 1.89 -4.66 28.78
CA CYS A 25 1.82 -3.32 29.38
C CYS A 25 0.46 -2.99 30.03
N ILE A 26 0.47 -2.05 30.99
CA ILE A 26 -0.74 -1.41 31.57
C ILE A 26 -0.54 0.10 31.58
N PHE A 27 -1.63 0.85 31.35
CA PHE A 27 -1.66 2.31 31.41
C PHE A 27 -2.42 2.78 32.66
N ARG A 28 -1.77 3.62 33.47
CA ARG A 28 -2.41 4.36 34.57
C ARG A 28 -1.91 5.80 34.58
N ASP A 29 -2.83 6.76 34.69
CA ASP A 29 -2.55 8.18 34.95
C ASP A 29 -1.41 8.77 34.12
N SER A 30 -1.46 8.56 32.79
CA SER A 30 -0.50 9.12 31.82
C SER A 30 0.95 8.64 31.96
N ARG A 31 1.21 7.55 32.70
CA ARG A 31 2.54 6.93 32.82
C ARG A 31 2.54 5.52 32.24
N VAL A 32 3.57 5.21 31.45
CA VAL A 32 3.87 3.85 30.97
C VAL A 32 4.78 3.19 32.00
N LEU A 33 4.31 2.14 32.67
CA LEU A 33 5.11 1.33 33.60
C LEU A 33 5.40 -0.03 32.96
N LEU A 34 6.68 -0.37 32.83
CA LEU A 34 7.15 -1.73 32.56
C LEU A 34 7.03 -2.52 33.88
N LEU A 35 6.39 -3.68 33.85
CA LEU A 35 5.99 -4.42 35.06
C LEU A 35 6.91 -5.62 35.32
N GLU A 36 7.19 -5.88 36.61
CA GLU A 36 7.88 -7.08 37.10
C GLU A 36 6.86 -8.12 37.60
N ALA A 37 7.29 -9.39 37.77
CA ALA A 37 6.42 -10.52 38.11
C ALA A 37 5.55 -10.33 39.39
N LYS A 38 5.99 -9.48 40.32
CA LYS A 38 5.23 -9.13 41.54
C LYS A 38 3.98 -8.26 41.27
N ASP A 39 3.89 -7.61 40.11
CA ASP A 39 2.79 -6.71 39.75
C ASP A 39 1.58 -7.46 39.14
N ILE A 40 1.69 -8.79 38.99
CA ILE A 40 0.68 -9.65 38.36
C ILE A 40 -0.57 -9.82 39.24
N GLY A 41 -0.43 -9.78 40.57
CA GLY A 41 -1.57 -9.75 41.48
C GLY A 41 -2.43 -8.49 41.31
N SER A 42 -1.78 -7.37 41.00
CA SER A 42 -2.42 -6.09 40.67
C SER A 42 -3.06 -6.10 39.28
N LEU A 43 -2.59 -6.93 38.34
CA LEU A 43 -3.15 -7.09 36.99
C LEU A 43 -4.54 -7.72 36.96
N ARG A 44 -4.86 -8.70 37.80
CA ARG A 44 -6.24 -9.26 37.87
C ARG A 44 -7.24 -8.26 38.44
N MET A 45 -6.81 -7.47 39.42
CA MET A 45 -7.59 -6.35 39.95
C MET A 45 -7.74 -5.24 38.91
N ALA A 46 -6.66 -4.88 38.20
CA ALA A 46 -6.66 -3.87 37.14
C ALA A 46 -7.44 -4.31 35.91
N ALA A 47 -7.39 -5.56 35.47
CA ALA A 47 -8.16 -6.06 34.33
C ALA A 47 -9.68 -6.12 34.63
N ARG A 48 -10.06 -6.50 35.87
CA ARG A 48 -11.45 -6.34 36.33
C ARG A 48 -11.83 -4.87 36.44
N TYR A 49 -10.95 -3.99 36.94
CA TYR A 49 -11.18 -2.55 36.97
C TYR A 49 -11.29 -1.95 35.54
N HIS A 50 -10.44 -2.35 34.60
CA HIS A 50 -10.40 -1.87 33.22
C HIS A 50 -11.54 -2.43 32.35
N SER A 51 -12.10 -3.59 32.70
CA SER A 51 -13.38 -4.04 32.12
C SER A 51 -14.58 -3.20 32.59
N LEU A 52 -14.38 -2.35 33.61
CA LEU A 52 -15.38 -1.49 34.24
C LEU A 52 -15.07 0.01 34.10
N VAL A 53 -13.92 0.38 33.51
CA VAL A 53 -13.51 1.78 33.34
C VAL A 53 -13.71 2.17 31.89
N ASP A 54 -14.67 3.07 31.66
CA ASP A 54 -14.71 3.85 30.43
C ASP A 54 -13.40 4.63 30.32
N PHE A 55 -12.55 4.26 29.36
CA PHE A 55 -11.36 5.05 29.06
C PHE A 55 -11.81 6.43 28.59
N PRO A 56 -11.45 7.51 29.30
CA PRO A 56 -11.87 8.85 28.92
C PRO A 56 -11.35 9.14 27.51
N PRO A 57 -12.19 9.63 26.59
CA PRO A 57 -11.76 9.93 25.21
C PRO A 57 -10.53 10.84 25.15
N ALA A 58 -10.36 11.76 26.10
CA ALA A 58 -9.18 12.61 26.19
C ALA A 58 -7.89 11.82 26.41
N ALA A 59 -7.90 10.83 27.32
CA ALA A 59 -6.74 10.00 27.60
C ALA A 59 -6.38 9.13 26.38
N LEU A 60 -7.38 8.53 25.74
CA LEU A 60 -7.17 7.74 24.51
C LEU A 60 -6.63 8.60 23.36
N ARG A 61 -7.09 9.84 23.23
CA ARG A 61 -6.58 10.78 22.23
C ARG A 61 -5.11 11.11 22.48
N THR A 62 -4.73 11.36 23.73
CA THR A 62 -3.32 11.58 24.09
C THR A 62 -2.45 10.36 23.75
N CYS A 63 -2.93 9.15 24.08
CA CYS A 63 -2.22 7.92 23.73
C CYS A 63 -2.06 7.75 22.22
N LEU A 64 -3.14 7.91 21.46
CA LEU A 64 -3.13 7.84 20.00
C LEU A 64 -2.11 8.80 19.38
N THR A 65 -2.09 10.06 19.84
CA THR A 65 -1.10 11.05 19.38
C THR A 65 0.33 10.60 19.71
N GLN A 66 0.58 10.06 20.90
CA GLN A 66 1.90 9.55 21.27
C GLN A 66 2.31 8.35 20.41
N SER A 67 1.41 7.38 20.20
CA SER A 67 1.67 6.19 19.38
C SER A 67 1.98 6.58 17.94
N LEU A 68 1.22 7.53 17.37
CA LEU A 68 1.46 8.07 16.03
C LEU A 68 2.85 8.73 15.90
N HIS A 69 3.28 9.49 16.91
CA HIS A 69 4.60 10.13 16.91
C HIS A 69 5.77 9.14 17.13
N ARG A 70 5.52 8.02 17.82
CA ARG A 70 6.53 7.00 18.13
C ARG A 70 6.69 5.97 17.02
N LYS A 71 5.61 5.63 16.32
CA LYS A 71 5.63 4.63 15.24
C LYS A 71 6.54 5.12 14.10
N ARG A 72 7.58 4.34 13.83
CA ARG A 72 8.51 4.57 12.72
C ARG A 72 8.17 3.64 11.56
N LEU A 73 8.36 4.16 10.36
CA LEU A 73 8.33 3.42 9.11
C LEU A 73 9.72 2.84 8.82
N ALA A 74 9.81 1.90 7.89
CA ALA A 74 11.04 1.23 7.49
C ALA A 74 12.12 2.19 6.97
N ASP A 75 11.71 3.32 6.38
CA ASP A 75 12.61 4.40 5.93
C ASP A 75 13.11 5.31 7.08
N GLY A 76 12.74 5.00 8.33
CA GLY A 76 13.12 5.74 9.53
C GLY A 76 12.27 6.98 9.82
N SER A 77 11.40 7.38 8.91
CA SER A 77 10.45 8.48 9.13
C SER A 77 9.34 8.08 10.12
N ARG A 78 8.57 9.08 10.59
CA ARG A 78 7.49 8.86 11.55
C ARG A 78 6.15 8.73 10.82
N LEU A 79 5.26 7.86 11.30
CA LEU A 79 3.93 7.69 10.71
C LEU A 79 3.12 9.00 10.68
N ASN A 80 3.33 9.88 11.66
CA ASN A 80 2.64 11.18 11.73
C ASN A 80 2.98 12.15 10.58
N THR A 81 3.96 11.85 9.72
CA THR A 81 4.27 12.66 8.53
C THR A 81 3.35 12.33 7.35
N VAL A 82 2.78 11.12 7.32
CA VAL A 82 1.90 10.66 6.24
C VAL A 82 0.44 10.52 6.69
N LEU A 83 0.20 10.36 8.00
CA LEU A 83 -1.11 10.10 8.57
C LEU A 83 -1.40 11.04 9.75
N ALA A 84 -2.63 11.53 9.84
CA ALA A 84 -3.14 12.31 10.96
C ALA A 84 -4.59 11.89 11.29
N PHE A 85 -5.04 12.22 12.51
CA PHE A 85 -6.40 11.93 12.97
C PHE A 85 -7.17 13.22 13.23
N GLY A 86 -8.36 13.32 12.64
CA GLY A 86 -9.18 14.51 12.64
C GLY A 86 -9.84 14.85 13.99
N PRO A 87 -10.39 16.07 14.12
CA PRO A 87 -11.13 16.47 15.32
C PRO A 87 -12.37 15.62 15.56
N SER A 88 -13.00 15.11 14.49
CA SER A 88 -14.20 14.26 14.53
C SER A 88 -13.98 12.90 15.21
N MET A 89 -12.73 12.48 15.43
CA MET A 89 -12.37 11.30 16.22
C MET A 89 -12.76 11.49 17.69
N SER A 90 -14.01 11.13 17.98
CA SER A 90 -14.63 11.27 19.29
C SER A 90 -15.29 9.95 19.69
N GLY A 91 -15.27 9.65 21.00
CA GLY A 91 -15.77 8.41 21.55
C GLY A 91 -14.72 7.31 21.66
N SER A 92 -14.77 6.58 22.77
CA SER A 92 -13.73 5.63 23.16
C SER A 92 -13.57 4.47 22.17
N ARG A 93 -14.66 4.01 21.55
CA ARG A 93 -14.63 2.92 20.55
C ARG A 93 -13.80 3.29 19.30
N VAL A 94 -14.04 4.48 18.74
CA VAL A 94 -13.36 4.92 17.51
C VAL A 94 -11.88 5.20 17.80
N LEU A 95 -11.58 5.78 18.96
CA LEU A 95 -10.20 6.02 19.40
C LEU A 95 -9.44 4.72 19.66
N LEU A 96 -10.07 3.71 20.24
CA LEU A 96 -9.46 2.38 20.41
C LEU A 96 -9.19 1.69 19.07
N ALA A 97 -10.12 1.79 18.10
CA ALA A 97 -9.89 1.27 16.76
C ALA A 97 -8.74 2.00 16.05
N ALA A 98 -8.66 3.32 16.17
CA ALA A 98 -7.55 4.12 15.65
C ALA A 98 -6.21 3.75 16.31
N MET A 99 -6.19 3.50 17.62
CA MET A 99 -5.00 3.02 18.33
C MET A 99 -4.55 1.66 17.81
N TRP A 100 -5.47 0.70 17.68
CA TRP A 100 -5.18 -0.62 17.12
C TRP A 100 -4.60 -0.50 15.70
N LEU A 101 -5.19 0.35 14.84
CA LEU A 101 -4.66 0.63 13.51
C LEU A 101 -3.21 1.13 13.55
N VAL A 102 -2.88 2.07 14.43
CA VAL A 102 -1.51 2.62 14.52
C VAL A 102 -0.52 1.61 15.11
N GLU A 103 -0.92 0.90 16.15
CA GLU A 103 -0.01 0.07 16.93
C GLU A 103 0.21 -1.31 16.30
N ASP A 104 -0.85 -1.93 15.78
CA ASP A 104 -0.85 -3.34 15.36
C ASP A 104 -0.60 -3.51 13.85
N GLN A 105 -0.96 -2.52 13.02
CA GLN A 105 -0.78 -2.65 11.58
C GLN A 105 0.61 -2.22 11.09
N SER A 106 1.02 -2.82 9.96
CA SER A 106 2.11 -2.30 9.14
C SER A 106 1.60 -1.12 8.33
N TRP A 107 2.43 -0.08 8.22
CA TRP A 107 2.09 1.15 7.50
C TRP A 107 3.06 1.44 6.36
N ASP A 108 4.08 0.61 6.14
CA ASP A 108 5.15 0.90 5.18
C ASP A 108 4.61 0.98 3.76
N GLU A 109 3.84 -0.02 3.34
CA GLU A 109 3.25 -0.06 2.01
C GLU A 109 2.23 1.07 1.79
N VAL A 110 1.42 1.36 2.80
CA VAL A 110 0.42 2.44 2.77
C VAL A 110 1.11 3.80 2.71
N ALA A 111 2.15 4.01 3.50
CA ALA A 111 2.91 5.26 3.51
C ALA A 111 3.55 5.51 2.13
N ASP A 112 4.08 4.48 1.48
CA ASP A 112 4.61 4.59 0.12
C ASP A 112 3.54 5.00 -0.90
N ILE A 113 2.35 4.39 -0.82
CA ILE A 113 1.20 4.75 -1.68
C ILE A 113 0.80 6.21 -1.43
N LEU A 114 0.69 6.64 -0.18
CA LEU A 114 0.29 8.00 0.19
C LEU A 114 1.32 9.04 -0.26
N ARG A 115 2.62 8.74 -0.13
CA ARG A 115 3.70 9.60 -0.64
C ARG A 115 3.67 9.72 -2.15
N LEU A 116 3.50 8.61 -2.86
CA LEU A 116 3.38 8.62 -4.32
C LEU A 116 2.14 9.42 -4.75
N ALA A 117 0.99 9.19 -4.11
CA ALA A 117 -0.23 9.93 -4.35
C ALA A 117 -0.03 11.44 -4.14
N SER A 118 0.64 11.83 -3.06
CA SER A 118 0.94 13.24 -2.78
C SER A 118 1.88 13.85 -3.80
N GLN A 119 2.93 13.12 -4.19
CA GLN A 119 3.86 13.55 -5.24
C GLN A 119 3.16 13.72 -6.60
N CYS A 120 2.16 12.88 -6.88
CA CYS A 120 1.30 12.97 -8.05
C CYS A 120 0.15 13.99 -7.89
N GLY A 121 0.14 14.80 -6.82
CA GLY A 121 -0.88 15.84 -6.58
C GLY A 121 -2.28 15.31 -6.24
N ARG A 122 -2.41 14.04 -5.83
CA ARG A 122 -3.70 13.39 -5.51
C ARG A 122 -4.14 13.59 -4.07
N CYS A 123 -3.20 13.84 -3.16
CA CYS A 123 -3.50 14.14 -1.78
C CYS A 123 -2.45 15.09 -1.17
N THR A 124 -2.79 15.67 -0.03
CA THR A 124 -1.85 16.43 0.79
C THR A 124 -1.50 15.60 2.02
N LEU A 125 -0.21 15.51 2.35
CA LEU A 125 0.26 14.84 3.55
C LEU A 125 0.37 15.82 4.73
N PRO A 126 0.08 15.37 5.97
CA PRO A 126 -0.46 14.05 6.30
C PRO A 126 -1.94 13.91 5.89
N VAL A 127 -2.35 12.70 5.45
CA VAL A 127 -3.76 12.41 5.18
C VAL A 127 -4.53 12.36 6.49
N MET A 128 -5.66 13.08 6.54
CA MET A 128 -6.48 13.18 7.73
C MET A 128 -7.54 12.07 7.74
N LEU A 129 -7.44 11.13 8.68
CA LEU A 129 -8.47 10.14 8.95
C LEU A 129 -9.54 10.70 9.88
N THR A 130 -10.79 10.53 9.49
CA THR A 130 -11.98 10.90 10.26
C THR A 130 -12.60 9.68 10.94
N ALA A 131 -13.51 9.92 11.88
CA ALA A 131 -14.27 8.84 12.51
C ALA A 131 -15.01 7.97 11.49
N ASP A 132 -15.47 8.56 10.38
CA ASP A 132 -16.13 7.81 9.32
C ASP A 132 -15.14 6.88 8.61
N ASP A 133 -13.90 7.29 8.35
CA ASP A 133 -12.90 6.45 7.68
C ASP A 133 -12.51 5.22 8.52
N VAL A 134 -12.27 5.41 9.82
CA VAL A 134 -12.01 4.30 10.75
C VAL A 134 -13.25 3.43 10.89
N ASN A 135 -14.42 4.05 10.98
CA ASN A 135 -15.67 3.31 11.02
C ASN A 135 -16.02 2.66 9.70
N THR A 136 -15.43 3.02 8.56
CA THR A 136 -15.74 2.35 7.27
C THR A 136 -15.30 0.87 7.30
N HIS A 137 -14.44 0.49 8.25
CA HIS A 137 -14.01 -0.90 8.46
C HIS A 137 -14.82 -1.63 9.55
N THR A 138 -15.32 -0.95 10.58
CA THR A 138 -16.25 -1.50 11.60
C THR A 138 -17.71 -1.51 11.12
N ASN A 139 -18.09 -0.47 10.39
CA ASN A 139 -19.21 -0.40 9.47
C ASN A 139 -18.69 -0.75 8.07
N LYS A 140 -18.54 -2.06 7.81
CA LYS A 140 -19.11 -2.56 6.55
C LYS A 140 -20.62 -2.30 6.59
N THR A 141 -21.04 -1.04 6.50
CA THR A 141 -22.41 -0.60 6.22
C THR A 141 -22.79 -0.92 4.79
N LEU A 142 -22.03 -1.76 4.12
CA LEU A 142 -22.48 -2.53 2.98
C LEU A 142 -22.24 -3.98 3.40
N LYS A 143 -23.13 -4.51 4.24
CA LYS A 143 -23.16 -5.96 4.47
C LYS A 143 -23.68 -6.55 3.17
N MET A 144 -22.86 -7.30 2.45
CA MET A 144 -23.35 -8.11 1.33
C MET A 144 -24.42 -9.05 1.90
N VAL A 145 -25.66 -8.89 1.44
CA VAL A 145 -26.83 -9.61 1.92
C VAL A 145 -27.37 -10.59 0.88
N GLY A 146 -26.90 -10.48 -0.36
CA GLY A 146 -27.10 -11.46 -1.42
C GLY A 146 -26.03 -11.29 -2.49
N GLY A 147 -25.32 -12.37 -2.80
CA GLY A 147 -24.33 -12.39 -3.87
C GLY A 147 -25.00 -12.65 -5.22
N HIS A 148 -24.63 -11.85 -6.22
CA HIS A 148 -24.85 -12.11 -7.64
C HIS A 148 -26.31 -12.46 -8.03
N ILE A 149 -27.23 -11.53 -7.75
CA ILE A 149 -28.62 -11.67 -8.19
C ILE A 149 -28.71 -11.32 -9.69
N SER A 150 -29.04 -12.31 -10.51
CA SER A 150 -29.32 -12.11 -11.93
C SER A 150 -30.78 -11.72 -12.14
N PHE A 151 -31.01 -10.58 -12.79
CA PHE A 151 -32.37 -10.12 -13.16
C PHE A 151 -32.78 -10.58 -14.57
N GLY A 152 -32.06 -11.53 -15.17
CA GLY A 152 -32.42 -12.14 -16.46
C GLY A 152 -32.05 -11.33 -17.71
N ASN A 153 -31.44 -10.16 -17.56
CA ASN A 153 -30.96 -9.31 -18.67
C ASN A 153 -29.42 -9.34 -18.84
N GLY A 154 -28.74 -10.29 -18.19
CA GLY A 154 -27.27 -10.41 -18.20
C GLY A 154 -26.54 -9.46 -17.25
N ALA A 155 -27.24 -8.56 -16.54
CA ALA A 155 -26.66 -7.77 -15.46
C ALA A 155 -26.80 -8.52 -14.13
N THR A 156 -25.67 -8.68 -13.45
CA THR A 156 -25.60 -9.21 -12.09
C THR A 156 -25.59 -8.03 -11.12
N PHE A 157 -26.25 -8.16 -9.97
CA PHE A 157 -26.19 -7.13 -8.93
C PHE A 157 -25.75 -7.75 -7.62
N GLU A 158 -24.96 -6.99 -6.88
CA GLU A 158 -24.66 -7.27 -5.49
C GLU A 158 -25.55 -6.42 -4.60
N MET A 159 -26.26 -7.08 -3.68
CA MET A 159 -27.10 -6.39 -2.71
C MET A 159 -26.32 -6.12 -1.45
N PHE A 160 -26.29 -4.85 -1.09
CA PHE A 160 -25.63 -4.37 0.10
C PHE A 160 -26.64 -3.70 1.03
N GLN A 161 -26.64 -4.10 2.29
CA GLN A 161 -27.41 -3.42 3.33
C GLN A 161 -26.63 -2.20 3.82
N HIS A 162 -27.18 -1.01 3.58
CA HIS A 162 -26.70 0.27 4.06
C HIS A 162 -27.69 0.91 5.04
N ARG A 163 -27.34 0.86 6.33
CA ARG A 163 -28.22 1.25 7.44
C ARG A 163 -29.56 0.47 7.34
N ASN A 164 -30.68 1.18 7.21
CA ASN A 164 -32.02 0.59 7.05
C ASN A 164 -32.45 0.48 5.57
N THR A 165 -31.53 0.60 4.61
CA THR A 165 -31.81 0.54 3.17
C THR A 165 -31.00 -0.55 2.49
N LEU A 166 -31.57 -1.19 1.47
CA LEU A 166 -30.86 -2.09 0.56
C LEU A 166 -30.42 -1.30 -0.66
N ARG A 167 -29.13 -1.35 -0.99
CA ARG A 167 -28.57 -0.82 -2.22
C ARG A 167 -28.22 -2.00 -3.12
N ALA A 168 -28.71 -2.00 -4.34
CA ALA A 168 -28.22 -2.89 -5.38
C ALA A 168 -27.13 -2.14 -6.14
N ILE A 169 -25.91 -2.67 -6.13
CA ILE A 169 -24.84 -2.18 -6.99
C ILE A 169 -24.81 -3.12 -8.18
N LYS A 170 -24.93 -2.55 -9.38
CA LYS A 170 -24.77 -3.32 -10.61
C LYS A 170 -23.32 -3.77 -10.67
N ASP A 171 -23.13 -5.07 -10.67
CA ASP A 171 -21.84 -5.68 -10.94
C ASP A 171 -21.60 -5.56 -12.44
N GLU A 172 -20.75 -4.61 -12.83
CA GLU A 172 -20.37 -4.44 -14.21
C GLU A 172 -19.15 -5.30 -14.49
N VAL A 173 -19.34 -6.28 -15.38
CA VAL A 173 -18.27 -7.17 -15.83
C VAL A 173 -17.09 -6.34 -16.33
N GLY A 174 -15.90 -6.66 -15.81
CA GLY A 174 -14.66 -5.98 -16.16
C GLY A 174 -14.27 -4.82 -15.23
N TYR A 175 -15.02 -4.58 -14.15
CA TYR A 175 -14.64 -3.67 -13.07
C TYR A 175 -14.32 -4.39 -11.76
N GLU A 176 -13.98 -5.68 -11.83
CA GLU A 176 -13.63 -6.46 -10.66
C GLU A 176 -12.15 -6.27 -10.27
N VAL A 177 -11.92 -6.26 -8.95
CA VAL A 177 -10.58 -6.44 -8.38
C VAL A 177 -10.61 -7.72 -7.56
N THR A 178 -9.91 -8.73 -8.02
CA THR A 178 -9.74 -9.98 -7.28
C THR A 178 -8.51 -9.87 -6.39
N ILE A 179 -8.70 -9.95 -5.07
CA ILE A 179 -7.59 -10.02 -4.10
C ILE A 179 -7.20 -11.48 -3.92
N ASP A 180 -5.91 -11.76 -3.97
CA ASP A 180 -5.32 -13.09 -3.91
C ASP A 180 -5.86 -14.06 -4.99
N PRO A 181 -5.79 -13.69 -6.28
CA PRO A 181 -6.27 -14.53 -7.37
C PRO A 181 -5.50 -15.85 -7.42
N ARG A 182 -6.18 -16.90 -7.86
CA ARG A 182 -5.52 -18.18 -8.18
C ARG A 182 -4.65 -18.01 -9.41
N LEU A 183 -3.34 -17.92 -9.21
CA LEU A 183 -2.35 -17.88 -10.29
C LEU A 183 -1.80 -19.29 -10.56
N HIS A 184 -1.29 -19.53 -11.76
CA HIS A 184 -0.69 -20.82 -12.11
C HIS A 184 0.48 -21.20 -11.18
N ALA A 185 0.70 -22.50 -11.01
CA ALA A 185 1.82 -23.00 -10.21
C ALA A 185 3.16 -22.46 -10.74
N GLY A 186 4.03 -22.01 -9.84
CA GLY A 186 5.32 -21.41 -10.20
C GLY A 186 5.24 -19.97 -10.69
N HIS A 187 4.07 -19.31 -10.62
CA HIS A 187 3.98 -17.89 -10.94
C HIS A 187 4.84 -17.05 -9.97
N PRO A 188 5.68 -16.10 -10.44
CA PRO A 188 6.59 -15.33 -9.57
C PRO A 188 5.88 -14.62 -8.41
N TYR A 189 4.67 -14.09 -8.64
CA TYR A 189 3.90 -13.42 -7.59
C TYR A 189 3.37 -14.37 -6.51
N GLN A 190 3.18 -15.65 -6.81
CA GLN A 190 2.86 -16.66 -5.80
C GLN A 190 4.11 -17.02 -4.97
N GLN A 191 5.28 -17.09 -5.61
CA GLN A 191 6.54 -17.38 -4.92
C GLN A 191 6.94 -16.27 -3.94
N HIS A 192 6.59 -15.03 -4.24
CA HIS A 192 6.92 -13.86 -3.43
C HIS A 192 5.72 -13.27 -2.68
N ARG A 193 4.62 -14.01 -2.56
CA ARG A 193 3.38 -13.56 -1.93
C ARG A 193 3.62 -13.12 -0.48
N GLN A 194 3.17 -11.91 -0.15
CA GLN A 194 3.10 -11.42 1.22
C GLN A 194 1.68 -11.60 1.79
N PRO A 195 1.49 -12.15 3.00
CA PRO A 195 0.16 -12.36 3.56
C PRO A 195 -0.66 -11.08 3.74
N HIS A 196 -0.02 -9.96 4.06
CA HIS A 196 -0.66 -8.66 4.31
C HIS A 196 -0.77 -7.78 3.06
N ASP A 197 -0.11 -8.14 1.96
CA ASP A 197 -0.18 -7.45 0.66
C ASP A 197 -0.19 -8.50 -0.47
N PRO A 198 -1.25 -9.33 -0.57
CA PRO A 198 -1.30 -10.43 -1.53
C PRO A 198 -1.44 -9.91 -2.97
N PRO A 199 -1.15 -10.74 -3.99
CA PRO A 199 -1.38 -10.41 -5.39
C PRO A 199 -2.81 -9.90 -5.64
N ALA A 200 -2.97 -9.04 -6.65
CA ALA A 200 -4.28 -8.55 -7.06
C ALA A 200 -4.45 -8.76 -8.57
N SER A 201 -5.66 -9.09 -9.02
CA SER A 201 -5.99 -9.10 -10.44
C SER A 201 -7.05 -8.05 -10.72
N SER A 202 -6.85 -7.24 -11.75
CA SER A 202 -7.84 -6.26 -12.16
C SER A 202 -7.85 -6.06 -13.67
N SER A 203 -9.06 -5.99 -14.20
CA SER A 203 -9.37 -5.52 -15.55
C SER A 203 -9.56 -4.00 -15.59
N ILE A 204 -9.46 -3.28 -14.48
CA ILE A 204 -9.71 -1.83 -14.48
C ILE A 204 -8.47 -1.08 -14.99
N THR A 205 -8.65 -0.25 -16.01
CA THR A 205 -7.66 0.75 -16.45
C THR A 205 -8.32 2.13 -16.56
N TYR A 206 -7.53 3.18 -16.57
CA TYR A 206 -8.00 4.56 -16.80
C TYR A 206 -7.71 4.98 -18.24
N PHE A 207 -8.64 5.71 -18.86
CA PHE A 207 -8.46 6.41 -20.13
C PHE A 207 -8.89 7.88 -19.98
N PRO A 208 -8.10 8.86 -20.45
CA PRO A 208 -8.37 10.29 -20.19
C PRO A 208 -9.73 10.80 -20.68
N LEU A 209 -10.26 10.27 -21.78
CA LEU A 209 -11.55 10.70 -22.34
C LEU A 209 -12.75 9.93 -21.78
N ASP A 210 -12.52 8.74 -21.25
CA ASP A 210 -13.59 7.77 -20.96
C ASP A 210 -13.66 7.36 -19.49
N GLY A 211 -12.72 7.81 -18.67
CA GLY A 211 -12.61 7.42 -17.26
C GLY A 211 -12.12 5.97 -17.10
N LEU A 212 -12.65 5.27 -16.10
CA LEU A 212 -12.32 3.88 -15.87
C LEU A 212 -12.97 3.00 -16.94
N ARG A 213 -12.21 2.04 -17.49
CA ARG A 213 -12.71 1.04 -18.43
C ARG A 213 -12.17 -0.35 -18.13
N PRO A 214 -12.90 -1.40 -18.55
CA PRO A 214 -12.39 -2.76 -18.52
C PRO A 214 -11.29 -2.96 -19.58
N LEU A 215 -10.30 -3.75 -19.22
CA LEU A 215 -9.14 -4.15 -20.00
C LEU A 215 -9.18 -5.67 -20.17
N THR A 216 -8.96 -6.11 -21.41
CA THR A 216 -8.86 -7.52 -21.76
C THR A 216 -7.53 -7.78 -22.48
N PRO A 217 -6.65 -8.67 -21.97
CA PRO A 217 -6.80 -9.44 -20.73
C PRO A 217 -6.58 -8.58 -19.46
N ALA A 218 -7.10 -9.06 -18.32
CA ALA A 218 -6.85 -8.47 -17.01
C ALA A 218 -5.35 -8.49 -16.66
N LEU A 219 -4.92 -7.54 -15.84
CA LEU A 219 -3.56 -7.48 -15.30
C LEU A 219 -3.52 -8.14 -13.93
N ASN A 220 -2.56 -9.04 -13.75
CA ASN A 220 -2.17 -9.52 -12.43
C ASN A 220 -1.07 -8.61 -11.90
N PHE A 221 -1.26 -8.04 -10.73
CA PHE A 221 -0.29 -7.25 -10.00
C PHE A 221 0.39 -8.13 -8.96
N SER A 222 1.66 -7.86 -8.68
CA SER A 222 2.39 -8.56 -7.63
C SER A 222 1.77 -8.40 -6.25
N SER A 223 1.04 -7.30 -6.04
CA SER A 223 0.35 -7.02 -4.79
C SER A 223 -0.78 -6.01 -4.93
N VAL A 224 -1.63 -5.90 -3.90
CA VAL A 224 -2.65 -4.84 -3.81
C VAL A 224 -2.01 -3.46 -3.87
N SER A 225 -0.88 -3.29 -3.18
CA SER A 225 -0.11 -2.05 -3.21
C SER A 225 0.43 -1.73 -4.61
N SER A 226 0.85 -2.75 -5.35
CA SER A 226 1.29 -2.58 -6.74
C SER A 226 0.16 -2.13 -7.64
N PHE A 227 -1.06 -2.67 -7.47
CA PHE A 227 -2.26 -2.21 -8.15
C PHE A 227 -2.56 -0.74 -7.83
N ALA A 228 -2.59 -0.37 -6.55
CA ALA A 228 -2.87 1.01 -6.12
C ALA A 228 -1.85 2.02 -6.68
N LYS A 229 -0.55 1.70 -6.59
CA LYS A 229 0.53 2.52 -7.16
C LYS A 229 0.40 2.66 -8.68
N ASN A 230 0.07 1.57 -9.38
CA ASN A 230 -0.16 1.60 -10.83
C ASN A 230 -1.31 2.55 -11.19
N ALA A 231 -2.44 2.45 -10.49
CA ALA A 231 -3.60 3.31 -10.72
C ALA A 231 -3.24 4.80 -10.56
N ILE A 232 -2.47 5.15 -9.52
CA ILE A 232 -1.99 6.53 -9.30
C ILE A 232 -1.11 7.00 -10.46
N ILE A 233 -0.16 6.17 -10.90
CA ILE A 233 0.80 6.54 -11.95
C ILE A 233 0.13 6.63 -13.32
N CYS A 234 -0.71 5.67 -13.69
CA CYS A 234 -1.48 5.71 -14.94
C CYS A 234 -2.32 6.98 -15.01
N HIS A 235 -3.09 7.28 -13.96
CA HIS A 235 -3.85 8.52 -13.91
C HIS A 235 -2.94 9.75 -13.97
N PHE A 236 -1.82 9.79 -13.25
CA PHE A 236 -0.89 10.91 -13.30
C PHE A 236 -0.37 11.13 -14.73
N LYS A 237 0.05 10.06 -15.40
CA LYS A 237 0.54 10.08 -16.78
C LYS A 237 -0.50 10.63 -17.74
N ASP A 238 -1.75 10.23 -17.59
CA ASP A 238 -2.82 10.61 -18.51
C ASP A 238 -3.35 12.03 -18.29
N THR A 239 -3.13 12.62 -17.11
CA THR A 239 -3.59 13.98 -16.78
C THR A 239 -2.50 15.03 -16.71
N HIS A 240 -1.25 14.67 -16.98
CA HIS A 240 -0.12 15.60 -16.98
C HIS A 240 0.64 15.53 -18.29
N GLN A 241 1.35 16.61 -18.61
CA GLN A 241 2.29 16.59 -19.72
C GLN A 241 3.51 15.74 -19.33
N ILE A 242 3.59 14.54 -19.90
CA ILE A 242 4.70 13.62 -19.70
C ILE A 242 5.61 13.62 -20.93
N HIS A 243 6.91 13.62 -20.67
CA HIS A 243 7.94 13.45 -21.66
C HIS A 243 8.50 12.03 -21.58
N THR A 244 8.64 11.39 -22.73
CA THR A 244 9.01 9.99 -22.84
C THR A 244 10.32 9.84 -23.62
N CYS A 245 11.20 8.96 -23.13
CA CYS A 245 12.34 8.43 -23.86
C CYS A 245 12.20 6.91 -23.93
N THR A 246 12.04 6.38 -25.14
CA THR A 246 11.88 4.96 -25.39
C THR A 246 13.07 4.46 -26.18
N THR A 247 13.59 3.29 -25.81
CA THR A 247 14.56 2.59 -26.64
C THR A 247 13.92 2.17 -27.96
N GLU A 248 14.51 2.53 -29.10
CA GLU A 248 14.03 2.11 -30.43
C GLU A 248 14.01 0.58 -30.59
N SER A 249 14.91 -0.11 -29.90
CA SER A 249 15.01 -1.56 -29.88
C SER A 249 15.09 -2.11 -28.46
N SER A 250 14.52 -3.29 -28.25
CA SER A 250 14.65 -4.02 -26.98
C SER A 250 16.13 -4.31 -26.67
N ILE A 251 16.54 -4.10 -25.43
CA ILE A 251 17.90 -4.37 -24.97
C ILE A 251 18.01 -5.83 -24.52
N ASP A 252 19.12 -6.48 -24.87
CA ASP A 252 19.42 -7.83 -24.37
C ASP A 252 19.34 -7.85 -22.84
N LYS A 253 18.48 -8.72 -22.30
CA LYS A 253 18.29 -8.86 -20.85
C LYS A 253 19.57 -9.28 -20.12
N HIS A 254 20.53 -9.88 -20.83
CA HIS A 254 21.83 -10.31 -20.33
C HIS A 254 22.91 -9.23 -20.46
N ALA A 255 22.63 -8.09 -21.10
CA ALA A 255 23.54 -6.95 -21.14
C ALA A 255 23.86 -6.43 -19.73
N ASP A 256 25.05 -5.82 -19.58
CA ASP A 256 25.54 -5.26 -18.31
C ASP A 256 25.47 -6.27 -17.15
N ASN A 257 26.04 -7.46 -17.36
CA ASN A 257 26.02 -8.57 -16.39
C ASN A 257 24.61 -8.99 -15.96
N GLY A 258 23.64 -8.90 -16.87
CA GLY A 258 22.25 -9.29 -16.61
C GLY A 258 21.49 -8.32 -15.71
N ARG A 259 21.94 -7.06 -15.56
CA ARG A 259 21.31 -6.05 -14.69
C ARG A 259 19.80 -5.91 -14.93
N LEU A 260 19.38 -5.84 -16.20
CA LEU A 260 17.96 -5.75 -16.57
C LEU A 260 17.21 -7.04 -16.20
N SER A 261 17.81 -8.21 -16.45
CA SER A 261 17.25 -9.49 -16.01
C SER A 261 17.06 -9.53 -14.48
N THR A 262 18.04 -9.05 -13.70
CA THR A 262 17.94 -9.00 -12.23
C THR A 262 16.79 -8.11 -11.78
N ILE A 263 16.65 -6.89 -12.34
CA ILE A 263 15.53 -5.99 -12.03
C ILE A 263 14.18 -6.67 -12.33
N MET A 264 14.10 -7.39 -13.45
CA MET A 264 12.84 -8.05 -13.86
C MET A 264 12.50 -9.31 -13.07
N THR A 265 13.50 -10.03 -12.55
CA THR A 265 13.31 -11.36 -11.94
C THR A 265 13.43 -11.37 -10.41
N GLN A 266 14.03 -10.34 -9.80
CA GLN A 266 14.05 -10.22 -8.35
C GLN A 266 12.63 -10.08 -7.79
N SER A 267 12.46 -10.39 -6.51
CA SER A 267 11.16 -10.24 -5.83
C SER A 267 10.54 -8.86 -6.11
N PRO A 268 9.24 -8.79 -6.47
CA PRO A 268 8.55 -7.53 -6.74
C PRO A 268 8.50 -6.60 -5.51
N HIS A 269 8.65 -7.17 -4.31
CA HIS A 269 8.66 -6.44 -3.03
C HIS A 269 10.06 -5.98 -2.62
N MET A 270 11.11 -6.39 -3.34
CA MET A 270 12.47 -5.90 -3.07
C MET A 270 12.66 -4.51 -3.67
N PRO A 271 13.13 -3.53 -2.86
CA PRO A 271 13.47 -2.21 -3.35
C PRO A 271 14.53 -2.27 -4.45
N VAL A 272 14.43 -1.36 -5.42
CA VAL A 272 15.47 -1.13 -6.42
C VAL A 272 16.31 0.06 -5.98
N GLY A 273 17.63 -0.12 -5.88
CA GLY A 273 18.53 0.94 -5.44
C GLY A 273 18.40 2.21 -6.29
N GLY A 274 18.25 3.36 -5.63
CA GLY A 274 18.03 4.65 -6.29
C GLY A 274 16.58 4.93 -6.68
N CYS A 275 15.65 4.03 -6.38
CA CYS A 275 14.22 4.20 -6.60
C CYS A 275 13.46 4.35 -5.28
N THR A 276 12.28 4.95 -5.37
CA THR A 276 11.45 5.27 -4.20
C THR A 276 10.34 4.26 -4.02
N THR A 277 9.81 3.72 -5.12
CA THR A 277 8.86 2.62 -5.07
C THR A 277 8.86 1.84 -6.38
N THR A 278 8.27 0.65 -6.35
CA THR A 278 8.16 -0.24 -7.51
C THR A 278 6.74 -0.75 -7.69
N VAL A 279 6.40 -1.00 -8.94
CA VAL A 279 5.14 -1.62 -9.37
C VAL A 279 5.50 -2.78 -10.28
N SER A 280 4.90 -3.94 -10.06
CA SER A 280 5.04 -5.06 -10.99
C SER A 280 3.67 -5.60 -11.38
N SER A 281 3.51 -5.87 -12.68
CA SER A 281 2.32 -6.52 -13.22
C SER A 281 2.66 -7.44 -14.40
N CYS A 282 1.74 -8.33 -14.72
CA CYS A 282 1.79 -9.15 -15.92
C CYS A 282 0.39 -9.29 -16.50
N ALA A 283 0.30 -9.40 -17.82
CA ALA A 283 -0.98 -9.68 -18.47
C ALA A 283 -1.39 -11.13 -18.21
N SER A 284 -2.64 -11.35 -17.80
CA SER A 284 -3.15 -12.70 -17.54
C SER A 284 -3.03 -13.59 -18.77
N GLY A 285 -2.48 -14.80 -18.59
CA GLY A 285 -2.26 -15.76 -19.67
C GLY A 285 -1.10 -15.43 -20.61
N VAL A 286 -0.36 -14.33 -20.40
CA VAL A 286 0.76 -13.92 -21.26
C VAL A 286 2.07 -13.90 -20.47
N ARG A 287 3.16 -14.41 -21.06
CA ARG A 287 4.52 -14.30 -20.48
C ARG A 287 5.15 -12.93 -20.73
N SER A 288 4.39 -11.87 -20.46
CA SER A 288 4.88 -10.49 -20.50
C SER A 288 4.91 -9.95 -19.08
N TYR A 289 6.10 -9.54 -18.63
CA TYR A 289 6.28 -8.95 -17.31
C TYR A 289 6.56 -7.47 -17.46
N TYR A 290 5.80 -6.69 -16.71
CA TYR A 290 5.93 -5.26 -16.59
C TYR A 290 6.48 -4.94 -15.20
N ARG A 291 7.53 -4.13 -15.16
CA ARG A 291 8.03 -3.57 -13.90
C ARG A 291 8.29 -2.09 -14.08
N LEU A 292 7.70 -1.29 -13.20
CA LEU A 292 7.93 0.14 -13.14
C LEU A 292 8.66 0.47 -11.85
N VAL A 293 9.64 1.37 -11.95
CA VAL A 293 10.38 1.89 -10.80
C VAL A 293 10.33 3.42 -10.79
N VAL A 294 9.90 4.00 -9.67
CA VAL A 294 9.80 5.45 -9.51
C VAL A 294 11.15 6.00 -9.06
N LEU A 295 11.67 6.99 -9.79
CA LEU A 295 12.99 7.59 -9.57
C LEU A 295 12.98 8.74 -8.57
N THR A 296 11.83 9.40 -8.42
CA THR A 296 11.69 10.61 -7.60
C THR A 296 10.82 10.36 -6.37
N ASN A 297 11.00 11.18 -5.34
CA ASN A 297 10.18 11.21 -4.12
C ASN A 297 9.63 12.63 -3.90
N ALA A 298 8.96 12.85 -2.76
CA ALA A 298 8.43 14.14 -2.36
C ALA A 298 9.45 15.30 -2.28
N SER A 299 10.77 15.05 -2.25
CA SER A 299 11.77 16.12 -2.31
C SER A 299 12.02 16.64 -3.73
N HIS A 300 11.43 15.99 -4.74
CA HIS A 300 11.55 16.38 -6.15
C HIS A 300 10.28 17.11 -6.59
N PRO A 301 10.38 18.25 -7.30
CA PRO A 301 9.23 19.00 -7.78
C PRO A 301 8.60 18.38 -9.05
N PHE A 302 8.96 17.15 -9.40
CA PHE A 302 8.50 16.44 -10.59
C PHE A 302 8.47 14.93 -10.32
N VAL A 303 7.72 14.20 -11.14
CA VAL A 303 7.61 12.74 -11.07
C VAL A 303 8.38 12.15 -12.25
N ALA A 304 9.24 11.16 -12.00
CA ALA A 304 9.91 10.41 -13.04
C ALA A 304 9.99 8.93 -12.68
N TRP A 305 9.90 8.07 -13.69
CA TRP A 305 9.94 6.63 -13.53
C TRP A 305 10.55 5.95 -14.76
N ILE A 306 10.94 4.69 -14.59
CA ILE A 306 11.36 3.80 -15.66
C ILE A 306 10.41 2.60 -15.70
N SER A 307 9.90 2.31 -16.88
CA SER A 307 9.09 1.15 -17.18
C SER A 307 9.93 0.14 -17.96
N PHE A 308 9.98 -1.08 -17.45
CA PHE A 308 10.65 -2.22 -18.04
C PHE A 308 9.60 -3.21 -18.53
N ILE A 309 9.72 -3.63 -19.79
CA ILE A 309 8.79 -4.57 -20.43
C ILE A 309 9.60 -5.77 -20.90
N LEU A 310 9.42 -6.91 -20.25
CA LEU A 310 10.13 -8.15 -20.57
C LEU A 310 9.27 -9.04 -21.47
N TYR A 311 9.77 -9.25 -22.68
CA TYR A 311 9.36 -10.33 -23.58
C TYR A 311 10.54 -11.31 -23.74
N TRP A 312 11.17 -11.33 -24.91
CA TRP A 312 12.45 -12.02 -25.14
C TRP A 312 13.63 -11.22 -24.57
N ASN A 313 13.60 -9.92 -24.84
CA ASN A 313 14.50 -8.87 -24.40
C ASN A 313 13.72 -7.83 -23.58
N VAL A 314 14.40 -6.80 -23.05
CA VAL A 314 13.80 -5.78 -22.19
C VAL A 314 13.64 -4.47 -22.95
N GLY A 315 12.39 -4.03 -23.13
CA GLY A 315 12.10 -2.65 -23.52
C GLY A 315 12.26 -1.73 -22.32
N VAL A 316 12.89 -0.56 -22.53
CA VAL A 316 13.07 0.46 -21.49
C VAL A 316 12.40 1.74 -21.94
N VAL A 317 11.49 2.24 -21.11
CA VAL A 317 10.79 3.51 -21.31
C VAL A 317 11.00 4.37 -20.09
N ILE A 318 11.52 5.57 -20.27
CA ILE A 318 11.69 6.57 -19.21
C ILE A 318 10.64 7.64 -19.42
N GLU A 319 9.94 7.99 -18.35
CA GLU A 319 8.86 8.97 -18.37
C GLU A 319 9.10 10.00 -17.28
N THR A 320 8.84 11.28 -17.58
CA THR A 320 9.07 12.37 -16.63
C THR A 320 8.13 13.55 -16.83
N SER A 321 7.80 14.22 -15.73
CA SER A 321 7.16 15.54 -15.71
C SER A 321 8.18 16.66 -15.44
N GLU A 322 9.48 16.39 -15.53
CA GLU A 322 10.52 17.42 -15.41
C GLU A 322 10.30 18.52 -16.47
N PRO A 323 10.28 19.80 -16.09
CA PRO A 323 10.21 20.89 -17.06
C PRO A 323 11.41 20.85 -18.01
N ALA A 324 11.15 20.92 -19.32
CA ALA A 324 12.21 20.92 -20.31
C ALA A 324 13.12 22.14 -20.18
N VAL A 325 14.43 21.92 -20.17
CA VAL A 325 15.41 23.02 -20.26
C VAL A 325 15.32 23.66 -21.66
N CYS A 326 15.23 24.99 -21.72
CA CYS A 326 15.20 25.75 -22.98
C CYS A 326 16.62 26.02 -23.49
N GLY A 327 16.77 26.11 -24.82
CA GLY A 327 18.04 26.52 -25.46
C GLY A 327 19.15 25.46 -25.48
N VAL A 328 18.83 24.21 -25.14
CA VAL A 328 19.77 23.07 -25.17
C VAL A 328 19.46 22.13 -26.35
N GLY A 329 20.29 21.09 -26.51
CA GLY A 329 20.10 20.06 -27.54
C GLY A 329 18.72 19.40 -27.51
N ARG A 330 18.34 18.77 -28.63
CA ARG A 330 17.04 18.08 -28.76
C ARG A 330 17.00 16.74 -28.02
N ALA A 331 18.15 16.20 -27.62
CA ALA A 331 18.24 14.91 -26.96
C ALA A 331 17.56 14.94 -25.58
N PHE A 332 16.96 13.81 -25.18
CA PHE A 332 16.25 13.71 -23.90
C PHE A 332 17.15 14.08 -22.71
N LYS A 333 18.41 13.64 -22.73
CA LYS A 333 19.39 13.93 -21.66
C LYS A 333 19.71 15.41 -21.47
N ASP A 334 19.63 16.18 -22.54
CA ASP A 334 19.92 17.61 -22.52
C ASP A 334 18.69 18.37 -21.97
N ARG A 335 17.50 17.96 -22.41
CA ARG A 335 16.23 18.59 -22.02
C ARG A 335 15.78 18.24 -20.60
N PHE A 336 16.10 17.04 -20.10
CA PHE A 336 15.65 16.51 -18.81
C PHE A 336 16.83 15.96 -17.97
N PRO A 337 17.80 16.80 -17.62
CA PRO A 337 19.06 16.36 -17.03
C PRO A 337 18.89 15.74 -15.64
N ARG A 338 17.89 16.15 -14.84
CA ARG A 338 17.68 15.57 -13.51
C ARG A 338 17.15 14.14 -13.62
N THR A 339 16.20 13.92 -14.51
CA THR A 339 15.65 12.59 -14.84
C THR A 339 16.74 11.69 -15.35
N THR A 340 17.52 12.15 -16.33
CA THR A 340 18.61 11.34 -16.90
C THR A 340 19.64 10.97 -15.85
N ARG A 341 20.03 11.88 -14.95
CA ARG A 341 20.95 11.56 -13.87
C ARG A 341 20.41 10.47 -12.94
N LEU A 342 19.14 10.56 -12.54
CA LEU A 342 18.52 9.54 -11.69
C LEU A 342 18.40 8.19 -12.41
N ALA A 343 17.96 8.21 -13.66
CA ALA A 343 17.83 6.99 -14.46
C ALA A 343 19.17 6.31 -14.70
N ARG A 344 20.26 7.08 -14.87
CA ARG A 344 21.62 6.54 -15.04
C ARG A 344 22.09 5.70 -13.85
N VAL A 345 21.71 6.09 -12.63
CA VAL A 345 22.03 5.32 -11.41
C VAL A 345 21.37 3.95 -11.44
N VAL A 346 20.10 3.90 -11.87
CA VAL A 346 19.33 2.66 -11.93
C VAL A 346 19.77 1.77 -13.08
N LEU A 347 19.98 2.35 -14.26
CA LEU A 347 20.32 1.63 -15.49
C LEU A 347 21.78 1.19 -15.54
N GLY A 348 22.70 1.86 -14.84
CA GLY A 348 24.13 1.57 -14.97
C GLY A 348 24.71 2.15 -16.27
N ALA A 349 26.05 2.20 -16.37
CA ALA A 349 26.73 2.92 -17.46
C ALA A 349 26.41 2.34 -18.85
N VAL A 350 26.45 1.02 -19.00
CA VAL A 350 26.28 0.32 -20.28
C VAL A 350 24.87 0.52 -20.82
N ILE A 351 23.84 0.23 -20.02
CA ILE A 351 22.44 0.38 -20.44
C ILE A 351 22.10 1.85 -20.65
N SER A 352 22.61 2.74 -19.81
CA SER A 352 22.39 4.19 -19.97
C SER A 352 22.90 4.72 -21.29
N ALA A 353 24.06 4.25 -21.76
CA ALA A 353 24.59 4.65 -23.06
C ALA A 353 23.68 4.19 -24.20
N MET A 354 23.13 2.97 -24.12
CA MET A 354 22.17 2.46 -25.10
C MET A 354 20.85 3.25 -25.12
N VAL A 355 20.47 3.88 -24.01
CA VAL A 355 19.20 4.61 -23.86
C VAL A 355 19.34 6.11 -24.18
N PHE A 356 20.41 6.76 -23.74
CA PHE A 356 20.55 8.23 -23.80
C PHE A 356 21.57 8.75 -24.81
N ASP A 357 22.51 7.90 -25.25
CA ASP A 357 23.66 8.33 -26.04
C ASP A 357 23.60 7.83 -27.50
N ARG A 358 22.40 7.42 -27.94
CA ARG A 358 22.09 7.15 -29.34
C ARG A 358 21.71 8.41 -30.10
#